data_AF-A0A3S4FW87-F1
#
_entry.id   AF-A0A3S4FW87-F1
#
_cell.length_a   1.000
_cell.length_b   1.000
_cell.length_c   1.000
_cell.angle_alpha   90.00
_cell.angle_beta   90.00
_cell.angle_gamma   90.00
#
_symmetry.space_group_name_H-M   'P 1'
#
loop_
_entity.id
_entity.type
_entity.pdbx_description
1 polymer ?
#
loop_
_entity_poly.entity_id
_entity_poly.type
_entity_poly.pdbx_seq_one_letter_code
_entity_poly.pdbx_strand_id
1 'polypeptide(L)'
;MASNSGEGVCFHVPDSKDYQPSLIAINPRDTPPQRLSVVDAPDLTINNGMLCIPPGFYSFPSAGQFIVRYILTSPTDSESPRSVVAGIELSDGQIKNIPLSDAEITR
;
A
#
# COMPACT_ATOMS: atom_id res chain seq x y z
N MET A 1 9.14 -0.19 -4.78
CA MET A 1 9.87 -0.86 -3.68
C MET A 1 9.39 -0.31 -2.36
N ALA A 2 9.09 -1.17 -1.38
CA ALA A 2 8.80 -0.78 -0.01
C ALA A 2 10.09 -0.54 0.80
N SER A 3 10.05 0.41 1.73
CA SER A 3 11.15 0.73 2.67
C SER A 3 10.62 1.15 4.03
N ASN A 4 11.44 0.96 5.07
CA ASN A 4 11.19 1.46 6.42
C ASN A 4 11.88 2.83 6.57
N SER A 5 11.12 3.90 6.72
CA SER A 5 11.64 5.13 7.34
C SER A 5 11.20 5.06 8.79
N GLY A 6 11.97 5.56 9.75
CA GLY A 6 11.57 5.54 11.18
C GLY A 6 10.21 6.20 11.51
N GLU A 7 9.51 6.71 10.50
CA GLU A 7 8.19 7.32 10.51
C GLU A 7 7.08 6.44 9.88
N GLY A 8 7.39 5.28 9.30
CA GLY A 8 6.40 4.37 8.70
C GLY A 8 6.90 3.49 7.56
N VAL A 9 5.96 2.84 6.86
CA VAL A 9 6.25 2.01 5.68
C VAL A 9 5.98 2.83 4.42
N CYS A 10 6.99 3.00 3.57
CA CYS A 10 6.88 3.83 2.37
C CYS A 10 7.01 3.01 1.08
N PHE A 11 6.12 3.28 0.12
CA PHE A 11 6.08 2.65 -1.20
C PHE A 11 6.44 3.67 -2.27
N HIS A 12 7.43 3.33 -3.11
CA HIS A 12 7.75 4.13 -4.29
C HIS A 12 6.64 4.04 -5.35
N VAL A 13 6.14 5.20 -5.77
CA VAL A 13 5.11 5.39 -6.79
C VAL A 13 5.75 6.07 -8.01
N PRO A 14 6.15 5.31 -9.04
CA PRO A 14 6.71 5.90 -10.25
C PRO A 14 5.66 6.76 -10.97
N ASP A 15 6.13 7.81 -11.64
CA ASP A 15 5.31 8.73 -12.43
C ASP A 15 4.10 9.27 -11.66
N SER A 16 4.32 9.61 -10.38
CA SER A 16 3.28 10.01 -9.43
C SER A 16 2.50 11.26 -9.86
N LYS A 17 3.15 12.26 -10.47
CA LYS A 17 2.50 13.50 -10.96
C LYS A 17 1.52 14.07 -9.91
N ASP A 18 0.23 14.12 -10.23
CA ASP A 18 -0.86 14.59 -9.37
C ASP A 18 -1.76 13.46 -8.85
N TYR A 19 -1.33 12.20 -9.00
CA TYR A 19 -2.06 11.05 -8.47
C TYR A 19 -2.04 11.05 -6.95
N GLN A 20 -3.20 10.78 -6.36
CA GLN A 20 -3.40 10.65 -4.92
C GLN A 20 -4.16 9.36 -4.59
N PRO A 21 -3.95 8.77 -3.40
CA PRO A 21 -4.66 7.56 -3.02
C PRO A 21 -6.15 7.86 -2.81
N SER A 22 -7.00 7.17 -3.56
CA SER A 22 -8.46 7.22 -3.36
C SER A 22 -8.95 6.08 -2.47
N LEU A 23 -8.16 5.01 -2.35
CA LEU A 23 -8.48 3.81 -1.60
C LEU A 23 -7.18 3.12 -1.18
N ILE A 24 -7.15 2.57 0.04
CA ILE A 24 -6.08 1.68 0.49
C ILE A 24 -6.63 0.50 1.30
N ALA A 25 -6.03 -0.67 1.11
CA ALA A 25 -6.32 -1.89 1.84
C ALA A 25 -4.99 -2.48 2.32
N ILE A 26 -4.88 -2.69 3.63
CA ILE A 26 -3.69 -3.26 4.28
C ILE A 26 -4.16 -4.45 5.08
N ASN A 27 -3.81 -5.66 4.62
CA ASN A 27 -4.32 -6.89 5.22
C ASN A 27 -3.18 -7.88 5.41
N PRO A 28 -3.15 -8.65 6.52
CA PRO A 28 -2.29 -9.82 6.62
C PRO A 28 -2.49 -10.73 5.40
N ARG A 29 -1.42 -11.38 4.95
CA ARG A 29 -1.53 -12.38 3.88
C ARG A 29 -2.52 -13.48 4.29
N ASP A 30 -3.21 -14.05 3.31
CA ASP A 30 -4.26 -15.06 3.50
C ASP A 30 -5.51 -14.58 4.25
N THR A 31 -5.66 -13.26 4.46
CA THR A 31 -6.92 -12.69 4.94
C THR A 31 -8.04 -13.03 3.95
N PRO A 32 -9.12 -13.72 4.39
CA PRO A 32 -10.18 -14.11 3.48
C PRO A 32 -10.97 -12.88 3.02
N PRO A 33 -11.64 -12.97 1.85
CA PRO A 33 -12.21 -11.82 1.16
C PRO A 33 -13.24 -11.05 2.00
N GLN A 34 -14.03 -11.76 2.80
CA GLN A 34 -15.07 -11.19 3.65
C GLN A 34 -14.52 -10.42 4.86
N ARG A 35 -13.21 -10.52 5.12
CA ARG A 35 -12.51 -9.87 6.24
C ARG A 35 -11.49 -8.82 5.77
N LEU A 36 -11.42 -8.53 4.47
CA LEU A 36 -10.55 -7.48 3.98
C LEU A 36 -11.02 -6.13 4.50
N SER A 37 -10.10 -5.41 5.15
CA SER A 37 -10.31 -4.03 5.57
C SER A 37 -9.86 -3.10 4.45
N VAL A 38 -10.72 -2.14 4.12
CA VAL A 38 -10.51 -1.12 3.09
C VAL A 38 -10.83 0.24 3.68
N VAL A 39 -10.00 1.23 3.37
CA VAL A 39 -10.20 2.63 3.73
C VAL A 39 -10.39 3.42 2.44
N ASP A 40 -11.58 3.99 2.28
CA ASP A 40 -11.90 4.93 1.21
C ASP A 40 -11.45 6.35 1.58
N ALA A 41 -10.99 7.11 0.59
CA ALA A 41 -10.45 8.46 0.75
C ALA A 41 -9.49 8.59 1.97
N PRO A 42 -8.40 7.79 2.01
CA PRO A 42 -7.50 7.78 3.15
C PRO A 42 -6.84 9.15 3.33
N ASP A 43 -6.63 9.55 4.59
CA ASP A 43 -5.81 10.72 4.94
C ASP A 43 -4.31 10.40 4.75
N LEU A 44 -3.96 10.11 3.50
CA LEU A 44 -2.62 9.80 3.02
C LEU A 44 -2.39 10.59 1.74
N THR A 45 -1.15 11.00 1.53
CA THR A 45 -0.75 11.75 0.32
C THR A 45 0.50 11.14 -0.28
N ILE A 46 0.59 11.13 -1.60
CA ILE A 46 1.86 10.89 -2.28
C ILE A 46 2.68 12.17 -2.26
N ASN A 47 3.85 12.10 -1.62
CA ASN A 47 4.81 13.19 -1.54
C ASN A 47 6.16 12.74 -2.10
N ASN A 48 6.75 13.52 -3.02
CA ASN A 48 8.03 13.21 -3.67
C ASN A 48 8.10 11.78 -4.26
N GLY A 49 7.00 11.31 -4.87
CA GLY A 49 6.92 9.96 -5.45
C GLY A 49 6.84 8.83 -4.43
N MET A 50 6.56 9.12 -3.16
CA MET A 50 6.42 8.12 -2.11
C MET A 50 5.03 8.19 -1.47
N LEU A 51 4.39 7.03 -1.30
CA LEU A 51 3.25 6.85 -0.42
C LEU A 51 3.75 6.27 0.90
N CYS A 52 3.79 7.07 1.95
CA CYS A 52 4.20 6.63 3.28
C CYS A 52 2.98 6.39 4.17
N ILE A 53 2.99 5.25 4.87
CA ILE A 53 1.94 4.83 5.80
C ILE A 53 2.48 5.04 7.22
N PRO A 54 2.09 6.14 7.89
CA PRO A 54 2.54 6.39 9.26
C PRO A 54 1.85 5.44 10.24
N PRO A 55 2.46 5.18 11.41
CA PRO A 55 1.89 4.30 12.44
C PRO A 55 0.54 4.81 12.98
N GLY A 56 0.27 6.12 12.88
CA GLY A 56 -1.04 6.71 13.19
C GLY A 56 -2.15 6.34 12.21
N PHE A 57 -1.80 5.99 10.96
CA PHE A 57 -2.74 5.48 9.96
C PHE A 57 -2.87 3.95 10.05
N TYR A 58 -1.74 3.23 10.06
CA TYR A 58 -1.71 1.79 10.26
C TYR A 58 -0.43 1.37 10.98
N SER A 59 -0.58 0.74 12.14
CA SER A 59 0.54 0.21 12.93
C SER A 59 0.84 -1.23 12.51
N PHE A 60 1.84 -1.41 11.65
CA PHE A 60 2.33 -2.73 11.30
C PHE A 60 2.90 -3.45 12.55
N PRO A 61 2.62 -4.75 12.74
CA PRO A 61 3.27 -5.54 13.77
C PRO A 61 4.75 -5.74 13.44
N SER A 62 5.53 -6.16 14.45
CA SER A 62 6.98 -6.37 14.31
C SER A 62 7.35 -7.48 13.31
N ALA A 63 6.43 -8.41 13.04
CA ALA A 63 6.62 -9.47 12.07
C ALA A 63 5.31 -9.85 11.38
N GLY A 64 5.43 -10.39 10.17
CA GLY A 64 4.31 -10.94 9.40
C GLY A 64 4.33 -10.52 7.93
N GLN A 65 3.49 -11.18 7.13
CA GLN A 65 3.32 -10.87 5.71
C GLN A 65 2.03 -10.11 5.48
N PHE A 66 2.08 -9.09 4.63
CA PHE A 66 0.95 -8.21 4.34
C PHE A 66 0.81 -7.99 2.85
N ILE A 67 -0.44 -7.92 2.40
CA ILE A 67 -0.80 -7.44 1.07
C ILE A 67 -1.35 -6.02 1.22
N VAL A 68 -0.62 -5.08 0.61
CA VAL A 68 -0.99 -3.67 0.56
C VAL A 68 -1.48 -3.37 -0.86
N ARG A 69 -2.74 -3.00 -0.96
CA ARG A 69 -3.35 -2.55 -2.21
C ARG A 69 -3.77 -1.09 -2.09
N TYR A 70 -3.49 -0.29 -3.10
CA TYR A 70 -4.02 1.05 -3.17
C TYR A 70 -4.42 1.41 -4.60
N ILE A 71 -5.47 2.23 -4.70
CA ILE A 71 -5.94 2.81 -5.94
C ILE A 71 -5.54 4.28 -5.94
N LEU A 72 -4.90 4.71 -7.02
CA LEU A 72 -4.53 6.10 -7.23
C LEU A 72 -5.43 6.71 -8.29
N THR A 73 -5.93 7.91 -8.03
CA THR A 73 -6.68 8.71 -9.00
C THR A 73 -6.00 10.06 -9.19
N SER A 74 -6.15 10.63 -10.38
CA SER A 74 -5.67 11.97 -10.71
C SER A 74 -6.88 12.85 -11.03
N PRO A 75 -6.97 14.07 -10.48
CA PRO A 75 -8.00 15.03 -10.88
C PRO A 75 -7.89 15.45 -12.36
N THR A 76 -6.70 15.36 -12.95
CA THR A 76 -6.45 15.74 -14.36
C THR A 76 -6.49 14.56 -15.33
N ASP A 77 -6.53 13.33 -14.82
CA ASP A 77 -6.65 12.08 -15.58
C ASP A 77 -7.67 11.14 -14.91
N SER A 78 -8.95 11.52 -15.00
CA SER A 78 -10.06 10.83 -14.35
C SER A 78 -10.38 9.45 -14.92
N GLU A 79 -9.94 9.16 -16.15
CA GLU A 79 -10.23 7.92 -16.87
C GLU A 79 -9.21 6.80 -16.57
N SER A 80 -8.10 7.13 -15.87
CA SER A 80 -6.99 6.20 -15.69
C SER A 80 -6.61 5.97 -14.21
N PRO A 81 -7.49 5.38 -13.38
CA PRO A 81 -7.10 4.92 -12.05
C PRO A 81 -5.97 3.90 -12.12
N ARG A 82 -5.01 3.99 -11.20
CA ARG A 82 -3.88 3.05 -11.12
C ARG A 82 -4.06 2.15 -9.91
N SER A 83 -4.18 0.85 -10.15
CA SER A 83 -4.14 -0.17 -9.09
C SER A 83 -2.70 -0.60 -8.83
N VAL A 84 -2.29 -0.55 -7.57
CA VAL A 84 -0.99 -1.06 -7.13
C VAL A 84 -1.23 -2.08 -6.05
N VAL A 85 -0.56 -3.23 -6.18
CA VAL A 85 -0.52 -4.29 -5.17
C VAL A 85 0.93 -4.55 -4.81
N ALA A 86 1.23 -4.58 -3.52
CA ALA A 86 2.54 -4.88 -2.98
C ALA A 86 2.43 -5.93 -1.88
N GLY A 87 3.24 -6.98 -1.98
CA GLY A 87 3.45 -7.93 -0.90
C GLY A 87 4.67 -7.50 -0.10
N ILE A 88 4.52 -7.38 1.22
CA ILE A 88 5.64 -7.10 2.13
C ILE A 88 5.74 -8.15 3.23
N GLU A 89 6.95 -8.42 3.67
CA GLU A 89 7.26 -9.16 4.89
C GLU A 89 7.99 -8.24 5.86
N LEU A 90 7.48 -8.16 7.08
CA LEU A 90 8.18 -7.58 8.21
C LEU A 90 8.84 -8.72 9.00
N SER A 91 10.12 -8.56 9.32
CA SER A 91 10.87 -9.46 10.18
C SER A 91 12.05 -8.72 10.79
N ASP A 92 12.17 -8.74 12.11
CA ASP A 92 13.26 -8.10 12.87
C ASP A 92 13.51 -6.62 12.49
N GLY A 93 12.43 -5.86 12.31
CA GLY A 93 12.47 -4.44 11.94
C GLY A 93 12.84 -4.17 10.47
N GLN A 94 13.11 -5.21 9.68
CA GLN A 94 13.35 -5.10 8.25
C GLN A 94 12.06 -5.31 7.46
N ILE A 95 11.97 -4.62 6.32
CA ILE A 95 10.87 -4.75 5.37
C ILE A 95 11.45 -5.30 4.07
N LYS A 96 10.85 -6.37 3.56
CA LYS A 96 11.21 -6.98 2.28
C LYS A 96 9.98 -7.08 1.41
N ASN A 97 10.15 -6.87 0.11
CA ASN A 97 9.07 -7.17 -0.84
C ASN A 97 9.02 -8.69 -1.04
N ILE A 98 7.83 -9.27 -1.03
CA ILE A 98 7.59 -10.69 -1.29
C ILE A 98 6.81 -10.87 -2.59
N PRO A 99 6.98 -12.00 -3.30
CA PRO A 99 6.24 -12.26 -4.51
C PRO A 99 4.73 -12.38 -4.23
N LEU A 100 3.95 -11.77 -5.11
CA LEU A 100 2.50 -11.92 -5.16
C LEU A 100 2.13 -13.21 -5.88
N SER A 101 1.04 -13.82 -5.45
CA SER A 101 0.33 -14.87 -6.20
C SER A 101 -0.58 -14.24 -7.26
N ASP A 102 -0.94 -15.01 -8.28
CA ASP A 102 -1.87 -14.58 -9.32
C ASP A 102 -3.21 -14.11 -8.72
N ALA A 103 -3.67 -14.77 -7.66
CA ALA A 103 -4.89 -14.41 -6.95
C ALA A 103 -4.81 -13.06 -6.24
N GLU A 104 -3.62 -12.63 -5.82
CA GLU A 104 -3.38 -11.32 -5.19
C GLU A 104 -3.28 -10.19 -6.23
N ILE A 105 -2.88 -10.50 -7.47
CA ILE A 105 -2.75 -9.52 -8.56
C ILE A 105 -4.08 -9.29 -9.29
N THR A 106 -4.85 -10.36 -9.50
CA THR A 106 -6.04 -10.34 -10.39
C THR A 106 -7.30 -9.82 -9.69
N ARG A 107 -7.27 -9.72 -8.36
CA ARG A 107 -8.38 -9.22 -7.55
C ARG A 107 -8.46 -7.70 -7.58
#